data_AF-A0A955MQP3-F1
#
_entry.id   AF-A0A955MQP3-F1
#
_cell.length_a   1.000
_cell.length_b   1.000
_cell.length_c   1.000
_cell.angle_alpha   90.00
_cell.angle_beta   90.00
_cell.angle_gamma   90.00
#
_symmetry.space_group_name_H-M   'P 1'
#
loop_
_entity.id
_entity.type
_entity.pdbx_description
1 polymer ?
#
loop_
_entity_poly.entity_id
_entity_poly.type
_entity_poly.pdbx_seq_one_letter_code
_entity_poly.pdbx_strand_id
1 'polypeptide(L)'
;MKTSLVLLLGCLIGANGFSSALPYLLLRPDGTFILPNGEISSPTQSRTHGLQEAIDRAVEEHLDLYVMGGDYKNCVYPCSSSVVFPPMQGKSIRFGAATLDFNGFENRKDPGLVFDSCMNVFFDCDAQIVYHLDGAAVRFNPKNLLPVDDFVGPTIVASTFHFAAIAHVNTPVSFVGNQGGLPTDDVSVCCVEISPNHSITRCEFKFIELLGGNVGIRVDTPAENSGFAFNRLTGNFVHEQMKCGVMEGTIGGSPLNSALRGNRWDIHCAPSPGASGMIIRGNRGCWSADVIAEKGPLEFGIEMDSTALENTMSILAIDGGYQGNFSPDQPGSNRFD
;
A
#
# COMPACT_ATOMS: atom_id res chain seq x y z
N MET A 1 20.59 -28.18 0.47
CA MET A 1 20.12 -27.28 -0.61
C MET A 1 21.00 -26.04 -0.69
N LYS A 2 22.18 -26.13 -1.31
CA LYS A 2 23.15 -25.00 -1.44
C LYS A 2 23.38 -24.57 -2.90
N THR A 3 22.64 -25.13 -3.84
CA THR A 3 23.07 -25.15 -5.26
C THR A 3 22.28 -24.24 -6.20
N SER A 4 21.19 -23.60 -5.76
CA SER A 4 20.36 -22.76 -6.65
C SER A 4 20.62 -21.25 -6.55
N LEU A 5 21.39 -20.78 -5.55
CA LEU A 5 21.70 -19.34 -5.41
C LEU A 5 22.81 -18.87 -6.36
N VAL A 6 23.60 -19.81 -6.91
CA VAL A 6 24.75 -19.50 -7.77
C VAL A 6 24.30 -19.10 -9.20
N LEU A 7 23.13 -19.56 -9.66
CA LEU A 7 22.71 -19.28 -11.04
C LEU A 7 22.20 -17.84 -11.26
N LEU A 8 21.60 -17.20 -10.26
CA LEU A 8 21.15 -15.80 -10.40
C LEU A 8 22.33 -14.81 -10.37
N LEU A 9 23.39 -15.08 -9.59
CA LEU A 9 24.63 -14.31 -9.68
C LEU A 9 25.41 -14.64 -10.97
N GLY A 10 25.38 -15.89 -11.44
CA GLY A 10 26.12 -16.33 -12.62
C GLY A 10 25.64 -15.74 -13.95
N CYS A 11 24.38 -15.32 -14.07
CA CYS A 11 23.89 -14.63 -15.26
C CYS A 11 24.22 -13.13 -15.31
N LEU A 12 24.66 -12.53 -14.20
CA LEU A 12 25.13 -11.14 -14.12
C LEU A 12 26.66 -11.02 -14.11
N ILE A 13 27.38 -12.09 -13.74
CA ILE A 13 28.83 -12.17 -13.84
C ILE A 13 29.17 -12.80 -15.19
N GLY A 14 29.11 -12.00 -16.26
CA GLY A 14 29.58 -12.42 -17.58
C GLY A 14 31.04 -12.92 -17.50
N ALA A 15 31.32 -14.07 -18.12
CA ALA A 15 32.63 -14.74 -18.15
C ALA A 15 33.77 -13.93 -18.84
N ASN A 16 33.57 -12.64 -19.11
CA ASN A 16 34.48 -11.77 -19.85
C ASN A 16 34.77 -10.50 -19.06
N GLY A 17 35.53 -10.59 -17.97
CA GLY A 17 36.46 -9.54 -17.48
C GLY A 17 35.93 -8.13 -17.17
N PHE A 18 34.65 -7.83 -17.37
CA PHE A 18 33.99 -6.62 -16.92
C PHE A 18 33.28 -6.95 -15.62
N SER A 19 33.86 -6.49 -14.51
CA SER A 19 33.14 -6.33 -13.25
C SER A 19 32.02 -5.31 -13.48
N SER A 20 30.90 -5.73 -14.07
CA SER A 20 29.69 -4.92 -14.08
C SER A 20 29.21 -4.85 -12.63
N ALA A 21 29.59 -3.78 -11.94
CA ALA A 21 29.09 -3.46 -10.62
C ALA A 21 27.56 -3.62 -10.65
N LEU A 22 27.02 -4.34 -9.66
CA LEU A 22 25.57 -4.46 -9.55
C LEU A 22 25.02 -3.04 -9.38
N PRO A 23 24.06 -2.57 -10.17
CA PRO A 23 23.51 -1.22 -10.00
C PRO A 23 22.65 -1.08 -8.74
N TYR A 24 22.58 -2.13 -7.91
CA TYR A 24 21.73 -2.25 -6.74
C TYR A 24 22.57 -2.54 -5.50
N LEU A 25 22.16 -1.94 -4.38
CA LEU A 25 22.40 -2.51 -3.06
C LEU A 25 21.51 -3.74 -2.91
N LEU A 26 22.07 -4.86 -2.46
CA LEU A 26 21.37 -6.13 -2.35
C LEU A 26 21.23 -6.54 -0.89
N LEU A 27 20.00 -6.65 -0.37
CA LEU A 27 19.73 -7.14 0.99
C LEU A 27 19.35 -8.63 0.97
N ARG A 28 19.98 -9.42 1.82
CA ARG A 28 19.77 -10.87 1.93
C ARG A 28 18.85 -11.23 3.11
N PRO A 29 18.22 -12.42 3.09
CA PRO A 29 17.36 -12.88 4.19
C PRO A 29 18.12 -13.23 5.48
N ASP A 30 19.45 -13.10 5.54
CA ASP A 30 20.23 -13.21 6.77
C ASP A 30 20.51 -11.83 7.40
N GLY A 31 19.93 -10.77 6.85
CA GLY A 31 20.09 -9.38 7.29
C GLY A 31 21.37 -8.71 6.79
N THR A 32 22.21 -9.43 6.05
CA THR A 32 23.42 -8.84 5.43
C THR A 32 23.08 -8.14 4.12
N PHE A 33 23.79 -7.06 3.80
CA PHE A 33 23.66 -6.41 2.51
C PHE A 33 25.00 -6.31 1.76
N ILE A 34 24.93 -6.39 0.44
CA ILE A 34 26.06 -6.37 -0.48
C ILE A 34 25.98 -5.08 -1.30
N LEU A 35 27.03 -4.27 -1.23
CA LEU A 35 27.15 -3.04 -2.00
C LEU A 35 27.51 -3.34 -3.47
N PRO A 36 27.28 -2.39 -4.40
CA PRO A 36 27.68 -2.51 -5.80
C PRO A 36 29.15 -2.91 -6.04
N ASN A 37 30.05 -2.52 -5.12
CA ASN A 37 31.48 -2.84 -5.16
C ASN A 37 31.80 -4.27 -4.66
N GLY A 38 30.80 -5.04 -4.21
CA GLY A 38 30.94 -6.38 -3.65
C GLY A 38 31.25 -6.43 -2.15
N GLU A 39 31.39 -5.28 -1.48
CA GLU A 39 31.54 -5.20 -0.04
C GLU A 39 30.29 -5.73 0.67
N ILE A 40 30.50 -6.53 1.72
CA ILE A 40 29.43 -7.12 2.51
C ILE A 40 29.41 -6.42 3.87
N SER A 41 28.24 -5.93 4.25
CA SER A 41 27.98 -5.32 5.54
C SER A 41 26.88 -6.06 6.28
N SER A 42 26.89 -5.97 7.61
CA SER A 42 25.90 -6.61 8.49
C SER A 42 25.57 -5.66 9.63
N PRO A 43 24.33 -5.18 9.74
CA PRO A 43 23.95 -4.31 10.84
C PRO A 43 23.94 -5.10 12.15
N THR A 44 24.46 -4.49 13.21
CA THR A 44 24.35 -5.05 14.56
C THR A 44 23.02 -4.61 15.17
N GLN A 45 22.29 -5.56 15.79
CA GLN A 45 21.05 -5.27 16.54
C GLN A 45 19.89 -4.68 15.71
N SER A 46 19.76 -5.06 14.44
CA SER A 46 18.64 -4.60 13.62
C SER A 46 17.30 -5.08 14.19
N ARG A 47 16.32 -4.16 14.24
CA ARG A 47 14.92 -4.45 14.58
C ARG A 47 14.08 -4.85 13.38
N THR A 48 14.61 -4.70 12.17
CA THR A 48 13.93 -4.91 10.88
C THR A 48 14.71 -5.89 9.99
N HIS A 49 15.55 -6.71 10.62
CA HIS A 49 16.33 -7.74 9.93
C HIS A 49 17.16 -7.19 8.75
N GLY A 50 17.78 -6.03 8.95
CA GLY A 50 18.61 -5.34 7.97
C GLY A 50 17.84 -4.50 6.94
N LEU A 51 16.50 -4.53 6.93
CA LEU A 51 15.68 -3.79 5.96
C LEU A 51 15.85 -2.28 6.10
N GLN A 52 15.69 -1.76 7.31
CA GLN A 52 15.79 -0.32 7.53
C GLN A 52 17.18 0.18 7.17
N GLU A 53 18.22 -0.54 7.61
CA GLU A 53 19.60 -0.16 7.40
C GLU A 53 19.99 -0.21 5.91
N ALA A 54 19.48 -1.18 5.16
CA ALA A 54 19.67 -1.26 3.71
C ALA A 54 18.95 -0.13 2.96
N ILE A 55 17.74 0.24 3.38
CA ILE A 55 16.99 1.38 2.81
C ILE A 55 17.74 2.68 3.07
N ASP A 56 18.12 2.93 4.33
CA ASP A 56 18.84 4.15 4.73
C ASP A 56 20.14 4.28 3.93
N ARG A 57 20.90 3.19 3.81
CA ARG A 57 22.13 3.14 3.02
C ARG A 57 21.89 3.39 1.53
N ALA A 58 20.85 2.79 0.95
CA ALA A 58 20.51 3.00 -0.46
C ALA A 58 20.11 4.45 -0.74
N VAL A 59 19.41 5.11 0.19
CA VAL A 59 19.09 6.53 0.08
C VAL A 59 20.33 7.40 0.22
N GLU A 60 21.15 7.19 1.26
CA GLU A 60 22.37 7.94 1.54
C GLU A 60 23.38 7.87 0.38
N GLU A 61 23.58 6.69 -0.21
CA GLU A 61 24.55 6.48 -1.29
C GLU A 61 23.95 6.64 -2.69
N HIS A 62 22.71 7.13 -2.77
CA HIS A 62 21.98 7.30 -4.03
C HIS A 62 21.87 6.02 -4.88
N LEU A 63 21.81 4.84 -4.25
CA LEU A 63 21.67 3.55 -4.90
C LEU A 63 20.20 3.15 -5.05
N ASP A 64 19.93 2.25 -5.99
CA ASP A 64 18.69 1.46 -6.01
C ASP A 64 18.82 0.26 -5.06
N LEU A 65 17.69 -0.33 -4.65
CA LEU A 65 17.65 -1.43 -3.68
C LEU A 65 16.95 -2.66 -4.26
N TYR A 66 17.58 -3.83 -4.10
CA TYR A 66 16.96 -5.13 -4.30
C TYR A 66 16.98 -5.95 -3.02
N VAL A 67 15.81 -6.28 -2.49
CA VAL A 67 15.63 -7.19 -1.36
C VAL A 67 15.43 -8.60 -1.90
N MET A 68 16.35 -9.50 -1.58
CA MET A 68 16.33 -10.87 -2.08
C MET A 68 15.11 -11.64 -1.60
N GLY A 69 14.39 -12.21 -2.56
CA GLY A 69 13.40 -13.26 -2.29
C GLY A 69 13.87 -14.64 -2.76
N GLY A 70 12.92 -15.55 -2.74
CA GLY A 70 12.98 -16.91 -3.29
C GLY A 70 11.62 -17.57 -3.13
N ASP A 71 11.29 -17.92 -1.89
CA ASP A 71 9.99 -18.49 -1.52
C ASP A 71 9.51 -17.82 -0.23
N TYR A 72 8.25 -17.40 -0.20
CA TYR A 72 7.56 -16.80 0.94
C TYR A 72 7.82 -17.56 2.25
N LYS A 73 7.84 -18.90 2.22
CA LYS A 73 8.00 -19.72 3.44
C LYS A 73 9.42 -19.77 3.98
N ASN A 74 10.41 -19.56 3.12
CA ASN A 74 11.83 -19.78 3.45
C ASN A 74 12.64 -18.47 3.51
N CYS A 75 12.09 -17.38 2.97
CA CYS A 75 12.69 -16.05 2.98
C CYS A 75 11.81 -15.13 3.82
N VAL A 76 12.03 -15.14 5.14
CA VAL A 76 11.27 -14.33 6.09
C VAL A 76 12.15 -13.22 6.65
N TYR A 77 11.65 -11.99 6.61
CA TYR A 77 12.24 -10.80 7.22
C TYR A 77 11.39 -10.40 8.44
N PRO A 78 11.76 -10.82 9.65
CA PRO A 78 11.04 -10.44 10.86
C PRO A 78 11.31 -8.99 11.23
N CYS A 79 10.26 -8.22 11.44
CA CYS A 79 10.29 -6.80 11.77
C CYS A 79 9.55 -6.56 13.10
N SER A 80 10.29 -6.05 14.07
CA SER A 80 9.81 -5.65 15.41
C SER A 80 9.60 -4.14 15.56
N SER A 81 9.72 -3.40 14.47
CA SER A 81 9.40 -1.99 14.32
C SER A 81 9.00 -1.70 12.87
N SER A 82 8.45 -0.51 12.65
CA SER A 82 8.18 -0.02 11.29
C SER A 82 9.43 -0.03 10.42
N VAL A 83 9.24 -0.27 9.13
CA VAL A 83 10.23 0.02 8.08
C VAL A 83 9.78 1.29 7.37
N VAL A 84 10.63 2.31 7.42
CA VAL A 84 10.37 3.65 6.92
C VAL A 84 11.20 3.89 5.68
N PHE A 85 10.52 4.19 4.58
CA PHE A 85 11.11 4.76 3.38
C PHE A 85 11.18 6.27 3.55
N PRO A 86 12.38 6.84 3.72
CA PRO A 86 12.56 8.28 3.92
C PRO A 86 12.22 9.04 2.62
N PRO A 87 12.35 10.38 2.58
CA PRO A 87 12.20 11.12 1.35
C PRO A 87 13.11 10.60 0.24
N MET A 88 12.53 10.24 -0.90
CA MET A 88 13.23 9.63 -2.02
C MET A 88 12.85 10.26 -3.34
N GLN A 89 13.83 10.33 -4.24
CA GLN A 89 13.61 10.79 -5.61
C GLN A 89 14.39 9.96 -6.62
N GLY A 90 13.73 9.55 -7.70
CA GLY A 90 14.38 8.85 -8.81
C GLY A 90 14.94 7.48 -8.43
N LYS A 91 14.24 6.73 -7.57
CA LYS A 91 14.71 5.44 -7.02
C LYS A 91 13.90 4.26 -7.53
N SER A 92 14.56 3.13 -7.75
CA SER A 92 13.92 1.82 -7.89
C SER A 92 14.18 0.97 -6.66
N ILE A 93 13.11 0.51 -6.02
CA ILE A 93 13.16 -0.41 -4.89
C ILE A 93 12.36 -1.64 -5.25
N ARG A 94 12.98 -2.81 -5.13
CA ARG A 94 12.39 -4.07 -5.52
C ARG A 94 12.52 -5.11 -4.42
N PHE A 95 11.47 -5.88 -4.20
CA PHE A 95 11.48 -7.05 -3.33
C PHE A 95 11.16 -8.27 -4.16
N GLY A 96 11.96 -9.32 -4.05
CA GLY A 96 11.57 -10.64 -4.55
C GLY A 96 10.52 -11.29 -3.65
N ALA A 97 10.09 -12.50 -4.04
CA ALA A 97 9.14 -13.30 -3.26
C ALA A 97 9.69 -13.67 -1.87
N ALA A 98 9.21 -12.99 -0.83
CA ALA A 98 9.61 -13.15 0.56
C ALA A 98 8.41 -12.83 1.48
N THR A 99 8.51 -13.14 2.77
CA THR A 99 7.54 -12.66 3.77
C THR A 99 8.17 -11.55 4.61
N LEU A 100 7.52 -10.39 4.65
CA LEU A 100 7.82 -9.32 5.59
C LEU A 100 6.86 -9.47 6.78
N ASP A 101 7.37 -9.97 7.91
CA ASP A 101 6.55 -10.30 9.08
C ASP A 101 6.67 -9.19 10.13
N PHE A 102 5.61 -8.39 10.27
CA PHE A 102 5.55 -7.27 11.21
C PHE A 102 4.79 -7.67 12.48
N ASN A 103 5.53 -7.85 13.57
CA ASN A 103 4.99 -8.26 14.85
C ASN A 103 5.84 -7.76 16.02
N GLY A 104 5.31 -7.73 17.24
CA GLY A 104 6.09 -7.41 18.45
C GLY A 104 6.51 -5.94 18.57
N PHE A 105 5.79 -5.02 17.92
CA PHE A 105 6.03 -3.58 18.07
C PHE A 105 5.68 -3.13 19.50
N GLU A 106 6.44 -2.17 20.02
CA GLU A 106 6.15 -1.54 21.31
C GLU A 106 4.82 -0.78 21.26
N ASN A 107 4.62 0.03 20.20
CA ASN A 107 3.34 0.64 19.91
C ASN A 107 2.62 -0.14 18.80
N ARG A 108 1.55 -0.83 19.18
CA ARG A 108 0.75 -1.67 18.26
C ARG A 108 0.01 -0.86 17.19
N LYS A 109 -0.09 0.46 17.30
CA LYS A 109 -0.71 1.32 16.28
C LYS A 109 0.28 1.81 15.22
N ASP A 110 1.57 1.55 15.40
CA ASP A 110 2.58 1.96 14.44
C ASP A 110 2.48 1.11 13.16
N PRO A 111 2.51 1.74 11.97
CA PRO A 111 2.33 1.05 10.70
C PRO A 111 3.52 0.15 10.35
N GLY A 112 3.30 -0.87 9.52
CA GLY A 112 4.35 -1.80 9.10
C GLY A 112 5.36 -1.13 8.17
N LEU A 113 4.91 -0.77 6.97
CA LEU A 113 5.67 0.04 6.01
C LEU A 113 5.19 1.49 6.02
N VAL A 114 6.12 2.44 5.95
CA VAL A 114 5.81 3.87 5.86
C VAL A 114 6.53 4.49 4.68
N PHE A 115 5.77 5.12 3.79
CA PHE A 115 6.30 5.95 2.72
C PHE A 115 6.13 7.42 3.08
N ASP A 116 7.25 8.12 3.20
CA ASP A 116 7.29 9.58 3.28
C ASP A 116 7.16 10.19 1.86
N SER A 117 7.77 11.34 1.62
CA SER A 117 7.76 12.01 0.33
C SER A 117 8.50 11.21 -0.76
N CYS A 118 7.88 11.08 -1.92
CA CYS A 118 8.42 10.33 -3.04
C CYS A 118 8.22 11.10 -4.35
N MET A 119 9.25 11.20 -5.18
CA MET A 119 9.11 11.72 -6.54
C MET A 119 9.80 10.81 -7.54
N ASN A 120 9.07 10.37 -8.57
CA ASN A 120 9.63 9.49 -9.61
C ASN A 120 10.23 8.20 -9.01
N VAL A 121 9.55 7.63 -8.02
CA VAL A 121 9.97 6.38 -7.34
C VAL A 121 9.21 5.20 -7.95
N PHE A 122 9.91 4.10 -8.18
CA PHE A 122 9.37 2.82 -8.62
C PHE A 122 9.55 1.80 -7.51
N PHE A 123 8.48 1.49 -6.81
CA PHE A 123 8.45 0.49 -5.74
C PHE A 123 7.70 -0.75 -6.22
N ASP A 124 8.38 -1.89 -6.25
CA ASP A 124 7.84 -3.16 -6.70
C ASP A 124 8.06 -4.24 -5.65
N CYS A 125 6.99 -4.70 -5.01
CA CYS A 125 7.05 -5.62 -3.89
C CYS A 125 6.33 -6.93 -4.20
N ASP A 126 7.08 -7.92 -4.68
CA ASP A 126 6.59 -9.29 -4.88
C ASP A 126 6.50 -10.08 -3.56
N ALA A 127 6.87 -9.46 -2.44
CA ALA A 127 6.78 -10.04 -1.11
C ALA A 127 5.33 -10.04 -0.57
N GLN A 128 5.07 -10.94 0.37
CA GLN A 128 3.87 -10.94 1.20
C GLN A 128 4.16 -10.13 2.47
N ILE A 129 3.39 -9.08 2.70
CA ILE A 129 3.40 -8.32 3.95
C ILE A 129 2.41 -8.99 4.90
N VAL A 130 2.90 -9.47 6.05
CA VAL A 130 2.06 -10.06 7.11
C VAL A 130 2.12 -9.13 8.31
N TYR A 131 0.98 -8.54 8.67
CA TYR A 131 0.91 -7.52 9.70
C TYR A 131 -0.01 -7.93 10.85
N HIS A 132 0.56 -8.01 12.06
CA HIS A 132 -0.04 -8.59 13.26
C HIS A 132 -0.44 -7.55 14.32
N LEU A 133 -0.67 -6.30 13.96
CA LEU A 133 -0.87 -5.22 14.93
C LEU A 133 -2.20 -4.49 14.72
N ASP A 134 -2.39 -3.35 15.36
CA ASP A 134 -3.67 -2.64 15.47
C ASP A 134 -3.69 -1.35 14.60
N GLY A 135 -2.66 -1.13 13.79
CA GLY A 135 -2.56 -0.01 12.84
C GLY A 135 -2.70 -0.45 11.39
N ALA A 136 -2.16 0.39 10.49
CA ALA A 136 -2.11 0.13 9.06
C ALA A 136 -0.90 -0.73 8.69
N ALA A 137 -1.07 -1.73 7.81
CA ALA A 137 0.08 -2.51 7.35
C ALA A 137 1.01 -1.68 6.47
N VAL A 138 0.45 -0.82 5.60
CA VAL A 138 1.19 0.13 4.76
C VAL A 138 0.60 1.53 4.91
N ARG A 139 1.45 2.54 5.09
CA ARG A 139 1.04 3.95 5.20
C ARG A 139 1.79 4.84 4.20
N PHE A 140 1.05 5.66 3.46
CA PHE A 140 1.58 6.76 2.66
C PHE A 140 1.28 8.08 3.37
N ASN A 141 2.33 8.80 3.76
CA ASN A 141 2.18 10.02 4.55
C ASN A 141 3.39 10.95 4.31
N PRO A 142 3.38 11.74 3.22
CA PRO A 142 4.44 12.71 2.97
C PRO A 142 4.51 13.73 4.11
N LYS A 143 5.70 13.91 4.66
CA LYS A 143 5.98 14.79 5.81
C LYS A 143 7.23 15.64 5.62
N ASN A 144 8.27 15.07 5.01
CA ASN A 144 9.56 15.72 4.86
C ASN A 144 9.82 16.17 3.42
N LEU A 145 10.73 17.11 3.22
CA LEU A 145 11.06 17.64 1.89
C LEU A 145 11.73 16.57 1.01
N LEU A 146 11.47 16.61 -0.29
CA LEU A 146 12.17 15.80 -1.27
C LEU A 146 13.66 16.19 -1.31
N PRO A 147 14.57 15.23 -1.58
CA PRO A 147 16.01 15.49 -1.52
C PRO A 147 16.55 16.39 -2.65
N VAL A 148 15.85 16.49 -3.78
CA VAL A 148 16.29 17.31 -4.93
C VAL A 148 15.33 18.47 -5.19
N ASP A 149 14.03 18.20 -5.27
CA ASP A 149 12.98 19.22 -5.52
C ASP A 149 12.32 19.72 -4.23
N ASP A 150 13.12 20.23 -3.28
CA ASP A 150 12.67 20.66 -1.95
C ASP A 150 11.66 21.84 -1.98
N PHE A 151 11.72 22.68 -3.02
CA PHE A 151 10.81 23.82 -3.24
C PHE A 151 9.35 23.40 -3.47
N VAL A 152 9.10 22.14 -3.83
CA VAL A 152 7.74 21.59 -4.00
C VAL A 152 7.07 21.33 -2.64
N GLY A 153 7.86 21.24 -1.57
CA GLY A 153 7.40 20.81 -0.26
C GLY A 153 7.29 19.28 -0.14
N PRO A 154 6.78 18.76 0.99
CA PRO A 154 6.51 17.34 1.14
C PRO A 154 5.42 16.90 0.16
N THR A 155 5.63 15.80 -0.56
CA THR A 155 4.67 15.31 -1.56
C THR A 155 5.00 13.88 -1.97
N ILE A 156 3.98 13.15 -2.44
CA ILE A 156 4.17 11.92 -3.22
C ILE A 156 3.65 12.21 -4.63
N VAL A 157 4.53 12.20 -5.62
CA VAL A 157 4.16 12.55 -7.00
C VAL A 157 4.86 11.67 -8.03
N ALA A 158 4.16 11.36 -9.13
CA ALA A 158 4.70 10.66 -10.29
C ALA A 158 5.43 9.35 -9.90
N SER A 159 4.91 8.64 -8.90
CA SER A 159 5.52 7.43 -8.36
C SER A 159 4.60 6.24 -8.56
N THR A 160 5.19 5.04 -8.68
CA THR A 160 4.47 3.78 -8.87
C THR A 160 4.75 2.86 -7.69
N PHE A 161 3.69 2.32 -7.11
CA PHE A 161 3.75 1.40 -5.98
C PHE A 161 2.98 0.13 -6.32
N HIS A 162 3.68 -0.99 -6.40
CA HIS A 162 3.12 -2.30 -6.66
C HIS A 162 3.35 -3.22 -5.45
N PHE A 163 2.27 -3.87 -5.01
CA PHE A 163 2.29 -4.83 -3.91
C PHE A 163 1.59 -6.12 -4.35
N ALA A 164 2.28 -7.25 -4.20
CA ALA A 164 1.71 -8.56 -4.46
C ALA A 164 0.69 -8.95 -3.40
N ALA A 165 1.03 -8.91 -2.12
CA ALA A 165 0.09 -9.31 -1.06
C ALA A 165 0.29 -8.53 0.23
N ILE A 166 -0.80 -8.08 0.82
CA ILE A 166 -0.86 -7.49 2.16
C ILE A 166 -1.92 -8.23 2.96
N ALA A 167 -1.52 -8.89 4.03
CA ALA A 167 -2.38 -9.64 4.92
C ALA A 167 -2.37 -9.03 6.33
N HIS A 168 -3.53 -8.60 6.80
CA HIS A 168 -3.76 -8.11 8.15
C HIS A 168 -4.39 -9.22 8.99
N VAL A 169 -3.56 -9.90 9.78
CA VAL A 169 -3.90 -11.21 10.38
C VAL A 169 -4.48 -11.11 11.79
N ASN A 170 -4.67 -9.90 12.32
CA ASN A 170 -5.28 -9.67 13.63
C ASN A 170 -6.82 -9.55 13.58
N THR A 171 -7.41 -9.71 12.41
CA THR A 171 -8.86 -9.77 12.25
C THR A 171 -9.32 -11.21 12.07
N PRO A 172 -10.59 -11.55 12.30
CA PRO A 172 -11.12 -12.90 12.09
C PRO A 172 -11.09 -13.29 10.60
N VAL A 173 -9.91 -13.60 10.08
CA VAL A 173 -9.75 -14.14 8.72
C VAL A 173 -9.91 -15.65 8.77
N SER A 174 -10.58 -16.20 7.75
CA SER A 174 -11.00 -17.60 7.73
C SER A 174 -9.84 -18.62 7.72
N PHE A 175 -8.60 -18.18 7.50
CA PHE A 175 -7.42 -19.04 7.32
C PHE A 175 -6.35 -18.92 8.41
N VAL A 176 -6.40 -17.91 9.28
CA VAL A 176 -5.36 -17.68 10.30
C VAL A 176 -6.04 -17.65 11.66
N GLY A 177 -6.26 -18.85 12.20
CA GLY A 177 -6.98 -19.06 13.44
C GLY A 177 -6.41 -18.27 14.61
N ASN A 178 -7.07 -17.17 14.95
CA ASN A 178 -7.31 -16.72 16.31
C ASN A 178 -8.43 -15.67 16.28
N GLN A 179 -9.33 -15.73 17.24
CA GLN A 179 -10.40 -14.76 17.38
C GLN A 179 -9.83 -13.39 17.76
N GLY A 180 -9.48 -12.60 16.75
CA GLY A 180 -9.10 -11.20 16.91
C GLY A 180 -10.33 -10.36 17.24
N GLY A 181 -10.47 -9.98 18.52
CA GLY A 181 -11.52 -9.10 19.04
C GLY A 181 -11.27 -7.61 18.80
N LEU A 182 -10.70 -7.26 17.64
CA LEU A 182 -10.56 -5.85 17.28
C LEU A 182 -11.95 -5.28 16.97
N PRO A 183 -12.30 -4.09 17.50
CA PRO A 183 -13.57 -3.45 17.19
C PRO A 183 -13.68 -3.24 15.68
N THR A 184 -14.77 -3.70 15.07
CA THR A 184 -14.98 -3.60 13.61
C THR A 184 -15.14 -2.16 13.14
N ASP A 185 -15.42 -1.23 14.06
CA ASP A 185 -15.57 0.19 13.80
C ASP A 185 -14.24 0.96 13.73
N ASP A 186 -13.13 0.41 14.27
CA ASP A 186 -11.82 1.05 14.24
C ASP A 186 -11.21 1.03 12.83
N VAL A 187 -11.36 2.14 12.11
CA VAL A 187 -10.84 2.31 10.75
C VAL A 187 -9.31 2.41 10.69
N SER A 188 -8.62 2.47 11.83
CA SER A 188 -7.15 2.45 11.88
C SER A 188 -6.53 1.08 11.62
N VAL A 189 -7.34 0.03 11.73
CA VAL A 189 -6.98 -1.35 11.39
C VAL A 189 -7.21 -1.57 9.89
N CYS A 190 -6.23 -1.26 9.05
CA CYS A 190 -6.37 -1.39 7.60
C CYS A 190 -5.13 -1.99 6.91
N CYS A 191 -5.31 -2.53 5.71
CA CYS A 191 -4.17 -2.98 4.91
C CYS A 191 -3.37 -1.78 4.41
N VAL A 192 -4.06 -0.79 3.82
CA VAL A 192 -3.43 0.40 3.26
C VAL A 192 -4.08 1.67 3.82
N GLU A 193 -3.25 2.57 4.30
CA GLU A 193 -3.60 3.92 4.71
C GLU A 193 -2.90 4.93 3.80
N ILE A 194 -3.69 5.78 3.15
CA ILE A 194 -3.21 6.94 2.39
C ILE A 194 -3.63 8.18 3.15
N SER A 195 -2.67 8.84 3.79
CA SER A 195 -2.87 10.04 4.60
C SER A 195 -2.29 11.25 3.87
N PRO A 196 -3.08 11.96 3.02
CA PRO A 196 -2.63 13.15 2.31
C PRO A 196 -2.55 14.36 3.24
N ASN A 197 -1.66 14.30 4.25
CA ASN A 197 -1.24 15.46 5.05
C ASN A 197 -0.53 16.50 4.17
N HIS A 198 0.13 16.01 3.12
CA HIS A 198 0.52 16.79 1.96
C HIS A 198 0.07 16.09 0.68
N SER A 199 0.23 16.78 -0.45
CA SER A 199 -0.35 16.32 -1.72
C SER A 199 0.21 14.95 -2.13
N ILE A 200 -0.68 14.09 -2.61
CA ILE A 200 -0.36 12.81 -3.24
C ILE A 200 -1.05 12.80 -4.60
N THR A 201 -0.28 12.94 -5.69
CA THR A 201 -0.87 13.14 -7.02
C THR A 201 -0.14 12.41 -8.13
N ARG A 202 -0.86 12.07 -9.21
CA ARG A 202 -0.29 11.42 -10.40
C ARG A 202 0.52 10.16 -10.08
N CYS A 203 0.10 9.43 -9.05
CA CYS A 203 0.72 8.17 -8.66
C CYS A 203 -0.10 6.99 -9.16
N GLU A 204 0.56 5.86 -9.33
CA GLU A 204 -0.08 4.58 -9.59
C GLU A 204 0.11 3.66 -8.38
N PHE A 205 -1.00 3.15 -7.87
CA PHE A 205 -1.04 2.19 -6.77
C PHE A 205 -1.69 0.91 -7.27
N LYS A 206 -0.96 -0.20 -7.20
CA LYS A 206 -1.44 -1.50 -7.63
C LYS A 206 -1.28 -2.51 -6.50
N PHE A 207 -2.42 -3.04 -6.07
CA PHE A 207 -2.50 -4.07 -5.04
C PHE A 207 -3.09 -5.32 -5.69
N ILE A 208 -2.33 -6.42 -5.72
CA ILE A 208 -2.86 -7.69 -6.23
C ILE A 208 -3.80 -8.29 -5.19
N GLU A 209 -3.37 -8.43 -3.93
CA GLU A 209 -4.18 -9.02 -2.85
C GLU A 209 -4.11 -8.21 -1.55
N LEU A 210 -5.27 -7.86 -1.00
CA LEU A 210 -5.45 -7.23 0.32
C LEU A 210 -6.40 -8.09 1.16
N LEU A 211 -5.88 -8.74 2.20
CA LEU A 211 -6.59 -9.72 3.00
C LEU A 211 -6.75 -9.26 4.44
N GLY A 212 -7.99 -9.29 4.94
CA GLY A 212 -8.33 -8.97 6.33
C GLY A 212 -8.30 -7.47 6.63
N GLY A 213 -8.21 -7.15 7.93
CA GLY A 213 -8.34 -5.79 8.45
C GLY A 213 -9.80 -5.34 8.52
N ASN A 214 -10.04 -4.16 9.10
CA ASN A 214 -11.36 -3.54 9.03
C ASN A 214 -11.55 -2.88 7.66
N VAL A 215 -10.50 -2.26 7.13
CA VAL A 215 -10.52 -1.59 5.83
C VAL A 215 -9.40 -2.11 4.93
N GLY A 216 -9.69 -2.32 3.64
CA GLY A 216 -8.69 -2.75 2.66
C GLY A 216 -7.81 -1.56 2.28
N ILE A 217 -8.42 -0.58 1.62
CA ILE A 217 -7.79 0.70 1.27
C ILE A 217 -8.53 1.83 1.95
N ARG A 218 -7.84 2.60 2.79
CA ARG A 218 -8.35 3.81 3.42
C ARG A 218 -7.60 5.03 2.87
N VAL A 219 -8.33 6.01 2.36
CA VAL A 219 -7.81 7.33 2.03
C VAL A 219 -8.40 8.33 3.02
N ASP A 220 -7.54 9.01 3.77
CA ASP A 220 -7.98 10.00 4.74
C ASP A 220 -8.48 11.27 4.04
N THR A 221 -9.36 12.01 4.72
CA THR A 221 -9.69 13.38 4.29
C THR A 221 -8.40 14.21 4.27
N PRO A 222 -8.07 14.93 3.18
CA PRO A 222 -6.83 15.68 3.10
C PRO A 222 -6.74 16.81 4.10
N ALA A 223 -5.52 17.15 4.49
CA ALA A 223 -5.25 18.38 5.22
C ALA A 223 -5.55 19.63 4.37
N GLU A 224 -5.62 20.79 5.01
CA GLU A 224 -5.76 22.07 4.28
C GLU A 224 -4.60 22.26 3.29
N ASN A 225 -4.92 22.76 2.08
CA ASN A 225 -3.96 22.95 0.99
C ASN A 225 -3.25 21.68 0.49
N SER A 226 -3.77 20.50 0.85
CA SER A 226 -3.33 19.20 0.35
C SER A 226 -4.38 18.61 -0.62
N GLY A 227 -4.07 17.45 -1.20
CA GLY A 227 -5.05 16.67 -1.97
C GLY A 227 -4.57 15.26 -2.28
N PHE A 228 -5.53 14.38 -2.57
CA PHE A 228 -5.29 13.07 -3.18
C PHE A 228 -5.97 13.09 -4.54
N ALA A 229 -5.19 13.37 -5.59
CA ALA A 229 -5.77 13.70 -6.88
C ALA A 229 -5.02 13.15 -8.09
N PHE A 230 -5.78 12.79 -9.12
CA PHE A 230 -5.26 12.29 -10.40
C PHE A 230 -4.40 11.03 -10.25
N ASN A 231 -4.71 10.21 -9.25
CA ASN A 231 -4.05 8.93 -9.03
C ASN A 231 -4.77 7.80 -9.75
N ARG A 232 -4.06 6.71 -10.02
CA ARG A 232 -4.64 5.45 -10.48
C ARG A 232 -4.50 4.41 -9.39
N LEU A 233 -5.59 3.76 -9.03
CA LEU A 233 -5.63 2.72 -8.02
C LEU A 233 -6.24 1.46 -8.60
N THR A 234 -5.55 0.35 -8.41
CA THR A 234 -6.03 -0.96 -8.80
C THR A 234 -5.94 -1.89 -7.59
N GLY A 235 -7.05 -2.55 -7.27
CA GLY A 235 -7.15 -3.56 -6.23
C GLY A 235 -7.81 -4.80 -6.80
N ASN A 236 -7.03 -5.83 -7.13
CA ASN A 236 -7.55 -7.01 -7.83
C ASN A 236 -8.32 -7.96 -6.90
N PHE A 237 -7.89 -8.09 -5.65
CA PHE A 237 -8.54 -8.95 -4.66
C PHE A 237 -8.50 -8.25 -3.30
N VAL A 238 -9.55 -7.47 -3.01
CA VAL A 238 -9.73 -6.82 -1.71
C VAL A 238 -10.81 -7.57 -0.94
N HIS A 239 -10.41 -8.51 -0.07
CA HIS A 239 -11.36 -9.44 0.55
C HIS A 239 -11.18 -9.64 2.05
N GLU A 240 -12.26 -10.07 2.70
CA GLU A 240 -12.35 -10.30 4.16
C GLU A 240 -12.23 -9.03 5.03
N GLN A 241 -12.49 -7.86 4.47
CA GLN A 241 -12.56 -6.64 5.28
C GLN A 241 -13.82 -6.61 6.15
N MET A 242 -13.64 -6.37 7.45
CA MET A 242 -14.74 -6.39 8.43
C MET A 242 -15.65 -5.17 8.39
N LYS A 243 -15.20 -4.06 7.78
CA LYS A 243 -15.97 -2.81 7.67
C LYS A 243 -16.21 -2.41 6.22
N CYS A 244 -15.14 -2.29 5.43
CA CYS A 244 -15.30 -2.06 4.00
C CYS A 244 -14.06 -2.39 3.17
N GLY A 245 -14.26 -2.74 1.89
CA GLY A 245 -13.15 -2.93 0.96
C GLY A 245 -12.36 -1.64 0.74
N VAL A 246 -13.04 -0.56 0.36
CA VAL A 246 -12.43 0.76 0.11
C VAL A 246 -13.18 1.87 0.85
N MET A 247 -12.45 2.80 1.46
CA MET A 247 -12.98 4.02 2.07
C MET A 247 -12.21 5.24 1.55
N GLU A 248 -12.86 6.08 0.74
CA GLU A 248 -12.29 7.36 0.25
C GLU A 248 -12.85 8.54 1.06
N GLY A 249 -11.97 9.19 1.83
CA GLY A 249 -12.30 10.25 2.78
C GLY A 249 -12.77 9.65 4.11
N THR A 250 -12.28 10.13 5.25
CA THR A 250 -12.60 9.58 6.58
C THR A 250 -13.62 10.41 7.36
N ILE A 251 -13.80 11.69 7.00
CA ILE A 251 -14.74 12.60 7.65
C ILE A 251 -15.90 12.89 6.70
N GLY A 252 -17.10 12.41 7.06
CA GLY A 252 -18.34 12.67 6.31
C GLY A 252 -18.67 14.16 6.23
N GLY A 253 -19.18 14.60 5.09
CA GLY A 253 -19.57 15.99 4.83
C GLY A 253 -18.45 17.04 4.86
N SER A 254 -17.17 16.64 4.96
CA SER A 254 -16.06 17.59 5.01
C SER A 254 -15.90 18.33 3.67
N PRO A 255 -15.76 19.67 3.67
CA PRO A 255 -15.49 20.43 2.45
C PRO A 255 -14.13 20.08 1.82
N LEU A 256 -13.19 19.54 2.63
CA LEU A 256 -11.87 19.11 2.19
C LEU A 256 -11.93 17.85 1.31
N ASN A 257 -13.04 17.12 1.32
CA ASN A 257 -13.23 15.97 0.41
C ASN A 257 -13.26 16.41 -1.07
N SER A 258 -13.47 17.69 -1.38
CA SER A 258 -13.31 18.23 -2.74
C SER A 258 -11.87 18.16 -3.29
N ALA A 259 -10.88 17.92 -2.42
CA ALA A 259 -9.49 17.66 -2.79
C ALA A 259 -9.19 16.17 -3.05
N LEU A 260 -10.14 15.28 -2.78
CA LEU A 260 -10.16 13.89 -3.24
C LEU A 260 -10.80 13.89 -4.63
N ARG A 261 -10.00 13.97 -5.70
CA ARG A 261 -10.57 14.20 -7.05
C ARG A 261 -9.78 13.68 -8.22
N GLY A 262 -10.49 13.34 -9.29
CA GLY A 262 -9.88 12.92 -10.56
C GLY A 262 -9.11 11.61 -10.45
N ASN A 263 -9.31 10.86 -9.37
CA ASN A 263 -8.72 9.54 -9.20
C ASN A 263 -9.47 8.53 -10.06
N ARG A 264 -8.72 7.58 -10.61
CA ARG A 264 -9.26 6.40 -11.28
C ARG A 264 -9.10 5.19 -10.38
N TRP A 265 -10.19 4.49 -10.16
CA TRP A 265 -10.27 3.31 -9.32
C TRP A 265 -10.71 2.12 -10.16
N ASP A 266 -9.93 1.05 -10.17
CA ASP A 266 -10.27 -0.23 -10.77
C ASP A 266 -10.25 -1.28 -9.63
N ILE A 267 -11.40 -1.54 -9.00
CA ILE A 267 -11.51 -2.30 -7.74
C ILE A 267 -12.38 -3.54 -7.90
N HIS A 268 -11.83 -4.68 -7.48
CA HIS A 268 -12.59 -5.90 -7.22
C HIS A 268 -12.51 -6.21 -5.71
N CYS A 269 -13.66 -6.26 -5.05
CA CYS A 269 -13.71 -6.51 -3.61
C CYS A 269 -14.79 -7.52 -3.19
N ALA A 270 -14.44 -8.33 -2.19
CA ALA A 270 -15.29 -9.33 -1.55
C ALA A 270 -15.17 -9.24 -0.02
N PRO A 271 -15.71 -8.16 0.60
CA PRO A 271 -15.56 -7.93 2.03
C PRO A 271 -16.39 -8.93 2.86
N SER A 272 -16.22 -8.90 4.17
CA SER A 272 -16.91 -9.80 5.10
C SER A 272 -18.41 -9.51 5.20
N PRO A 273 -19.24 -10.46 5.69
CA PRO A 273 -20.67 -10.23 5.86
C PRO A 273 -20.97 -9.01 6.74
N GLY A 274 -21.92 -8.19 6.31
CA GLY A 274 -22.29 -6.94 6.99
C GLY A 274 -21.31 -5.79 6.78
N ALA A 275 -20.26 -5.95 5.97
CA ALA A 275 -19.40 -4.86 5.54
C ALA A 275 -19.96 -4.15 4.30
N SER A 276 -19.43 -2.97 4.00
CA SER A 276 -19.68 -2.26 2.74
C SER A 276 -18.62 -2.61 1.68
N GLY A 277 -18.98 -2.70 0.40
CA GLY A 277 -17.99 -2.82 -0.67
C GLY A 277 -17.09 -1.59 -0.73
N MET A 278 -17.71 -0.43 -0.95
CA MET A 278 -17.02 0.86 -1.06
C MET A 278 -17.77 1.97 -0.32
N ILE A 279 -17.03 2.84 0.36
CA ILE A 279 -17.53 4.08 0.98
C ILE A 279 -16.81 5.25 0.31
N ILE A 280 -17.55 6.09 -0.41
CA ILE A 280 -16.99 7.13 -1.28
C ILE A 280 -17.46 8.50 -0.80
N ARG A 281 -16.51 9.35 -0.41
CA ARG A 281 -16.77 10.74 0.02
C ARG A 281 -16.10 11.77 -0.90
N GLY A 282 -15.24 11.34 -1.81
CA GLY A 282 -14.56 12.19 -2.79
C GLY A 282 -15.45 12.60 -3.96
N ASN A 283 -14.92 13.50 -4.78
CA ASN A 283 -15.62 14.10 -5.92
C ASN A 283 -14.90 13.78 -7.24
N ARG A 284 -15.62 13.76 -8.36
CA ARG A 284 -14.99 13.64 -9.70
C ARG A 284 -14.10 12.41 -9.84
N GLY A 285 -14.38 11.33 -9.11
CA GLY A 285 -13.72 10.04 -9.28
C GLY A 285 -14.28 9.29 -10.50
N CYS A 286 -13.44 8.46 -11.11
CA CYS A 286 -13.84 7.48 -12.12
C CYS A 286 -13.64 6.09 -11.53
N TRP A 287 -14.72 5.33 -11.38
CA TRP A 287 -14.72 4.04 -10.71
C TRP A 287 -15.13 2.93 -11.66
N SER A 288 -14.32 1.91 -11.79
CA SER A 288 -14.68 0.60 -12.29
C SER A 288 -14.71 -0.36 -11.11
N ALA A 289 -15.89 -0.91 -10.82
CA ALA A 289 -16.11 -1.66 -9.58
C ALA A 289 -16.76 -3.02 -9.84
N ASP A 290 -16.21 -4.03 -9.17
CA ASP A 290 -16.73 -5.39 -9.07
C ASP A 290 -16.84 -5.76 -7.58
N VAL A 291 -18.05 -5.67 -7.02
CA VAL A 291 -18.30 -5.84 -5.58
C VAL A 291 -19.13 -7.10 -5.37
N ILE A 292 -18.55 -8.11 -4.71
CA ILE A 292 -19.13 -9.46 -4.61
C ILE A 292 -19.33 -9.86 -3.14
N ALA A 293 -20.48 -10.46 -2.83
CA ALA A 293 -20.86 -10.94 -1.50
C ALA A 293 -20.48 -12.42 -1.31
N GLU A 294 -19.21 -12.79 -1.51
CA GLU A 294 -18.77 -14.20 -1.51
C GLU A 294 -19.05 -14.94 -0.20
N LYS A 295 -19.01 -14.23 0.93
CA LYS A 295 -19.07 -14.83 2.28
C LYS A 295 -20.38 -14.62 3.01
N GLY A 296 -21.28 -13.83 2.44
CA GLY A 296 -22.55 -13.43 3.05
C GLY A 296 -22.96 -12.03 2.63
N PRO A 297 -24.17 -11.59 3.02
CA PRO A 297 -24.75 -10.34 2.55
C PRO A 297 -23.93 -9.13 3.00
N LEU A 298 -23.78 -8.16 2.11
CA LEU A 298 -23.18 -6.86 2.40
C LEU A 298 -24.21 -5.92 3.05
N GLU A 299 -23.73 -4.95 3.83
CA GLU A 299 -24.55 -3.83 4.30
C GLU A 299 -24.92 -2.95 3.09
N PHE A 300 -23.90 -2.52 2.35
CA PHE A 300 -24.02 -1.82 1.07
C PHE A 300 -22.98 -2.36 0.09
N GLY A 301 -23.33 -2.47 -1.19
CA GLY A 301 -22.31 -2.62 -2.22
C GLY A 301 -21.51 -1.33 -2.34
N ILE A 302 -22.22 -0.20 -2.43
CA ILE A 302 -21.63 1.14 -2.56
C ILE A 302 -22.42 2.14 -1.70
N GLU A 303 -21.70 2.84 -0.83
CA GLU A 303 -22.18 3.95 -0.03
C GLU A 303 -21.50 5.25 -0.48
N MET A 304 -22.27 6.29 -0.77
CA MET A 304 -21.77 7.62 -1.09
C MET A 304 -22.28 8.65 -0.10
N ASP A 305 -21.39 9.54 0.34
CA ASP A 305 -21.79 10.71 1.12
C ASP A 305 -22.68 11.64 0.28
N SER A 306 -23.63 12.30 0.94
CA SER A 306 -24.46 13.34 0.34
C SER A 306 -23.66 14.46 -0.34
N THR A 307 -22.42 14.72 0.10
CA THR A 307 -21.52 15.73 -0.48
C THR A 307 -20.60 15.19 -1.58
N ALA A 308 -20.60 13.88 -1.84
CA ALA A 308 -19.86 13.28 -2.93
C ALA A 308 -20.56 13.60 -4.26
N LEU A 309 -19.85 14.28 -5.17
CA LEU A 309 -20.42 14.82 -6.40
C LEU A 309 -19.57 14.48 -7.62
N GLU A 310 -20.22 14.45 -8.78
CA GLU A 310 -19.59 14.27 -10.09
C GLU A 310 -18.79 12.96 -10.26
N ASN A 311 -19.04 11.93 -9.46
CA ASN A 311 -18.42 10.61 -9.65
C ASN A 311 -19.07 9.88 -10.83
N THR A 312 -18.25 9.17 -11.60
CA THR A 312 -18.68 8.30 -12.69
C THR A 312 -18.38 6.86 -12.32
N MET A 313 -19.39 5.99 -12.40
CA MET A 313 -19.32 4.60 -11.96
C MET A 313 -19.63 3.64 -13.12
N SER A 314 -18.70 2.74 -13.43
CA SER A 314 -18.91 1.59 -14.30
C SER A 314 -18.93 0.32 -13.45
N ILE A 315 -20.12 -0.20 -13.16
CA ILE A 315 -20.30 -1.38 -12.30
C ILE A 315 -20.28 -2.64 -13.17
N LEU A 316 -19.35 -3.56 -12.88
CA LEU A 316 -19.27 -4.87 -13.51
C LEU A 316 -20.23 -5.86 -12.82
N ALA A 317 -20.15 -5.92 -11.49
CA ALA A 317 -21.14 -6.56 -10.62
C ALA A 317 -21.23 -5.83 -9.28
N ILE A 318 -22.40 -5.88 -8.66
CA ILE A 318 -22.63 -5.33 -7.33
C ILE A 318 -23.60 -6.22 -6.56
N ASP A 319 -23.10 -6.87 -5.53
CA ASP A 319 -23.92 -7.45 -4.49
C ASP A 319 -24.19 -6.40 -3.39
N GLY A 320 -25.39 -6.44 -2.82
CA GLY A 320 -25.86 -5.46 -1.85
C GLY A 320 -26.53 -4.23 -2.50
N GLY A 321 -27.00 -3.32 -1.63
CA GLY A 321 -27.68 -2.10 -2.06
C GLY A 321 -26.72 -0.98 -2.46
N TYR A 322 -27.29 0.06 -3.07
CA TYR A 322 -26.63 1.33 -3.29
C TYR A 322 -27.24 2.41 -2.37
N GLN A 323 -26.41 3.29 -1.80
CA GLN A 323 -26.86 4.45 -1.02
C GLN A 323 -26.18 5.76 -1.46
N GLY A 324 -26.98 6.80 -1.68
CA GLY A 324 -26.55 8.20 -1.92
C GLY A 324 -27.21 8.87 -3.14
N ASN A 325 -26.63 9.98 -3.60
CA ASN A 325 -27.23 10.85 -4.63
C ASN A 325 -26.77 10.48 -6.05
N PHE A 326 -27.66 9.89 -6.85
CA PHE A 326 -27.45 9.65 -8.28
C PHE A 326 -28.53 10.33 -9.11
N SER A 327 -28.12 10.93 -10.21
CA SER A 327 -29.04 11.44 -11.22
C SER A 327 -28.36 11.40 -12.58
N PRO A 328 -28.96 10.81 -13.61
CA PRO A 328 -28.40 10.88 -14.96
C PRO A 328 -28.56 12.28 -15.59
N ASP A 329 -29.56 13.05 -15.13
CA ASP A 329 -30.01 14.27 -15.82
C ASP A 329 -29.58 15.57 -15.12
N GLN A 330 -29.05 15.48 -13.89
CA GLN A 330 -28.64 16.67 -13.13
C GLN A 330 -27.15 16.97 -13.34
N PRO A 331 -26.77 18.12 -13.90
CA PRO A 331 -25.37 18.51 -13.95
C PRO A 331 -24.78 18.55 -12.52
N GLY A 332 -23.62 17.92 -12.33
CA GLY A 332 -22.96 17.87 -11.03
C GLY A 332 -23.27 16.63 -10.17
N SER A 333 -24.23 15.78 -10.55
CA SER A 333 -24.54 14.55 -9.80
C SER A 333 -23.57 13.40 -10.10
N ASN A 334 -23.58 12.38 -9.24
CA ASN A 334 -22.98 11.09 -9.56
C ASN A 334 -23.83 10.36 -10.61
N ARG A 335 -23.17 9.61 -11.49
CA ARG A 335 -23.81 8.87 -12.57
C ARG A 335 -23.24 7.46 -12.73
N PHE A 336 -24.07 6.56 -13.23
CA PHE A 336 -23.66 5.28 -13.75
C PHE A 336 -23.44 5.40 -15.27
N ASP A 337 -22.37 4.79 -15.76
CA ASP A 337 -22.13 4.55 -17.19
C ASP A 337 -22.74 3.21 -17.63
#